data_AF-A0A524AX62-F1
#
_entry.id   AF-A0A524AX62-F1
#
_cell.length_a   1.000
_cell.length_b   1.000
_cell.length_c   1.000
_cell.angle_alpha   90.00
_cell.angle_beta   90.00
_cell.angle_gamma   90.00
#
_symmetry.space_group_name_H-M   'P 1'
#
loop_
_entity.id
_entity.type
_entity.pdbx_description
1 polymer ?
#
loop_
_entity_poly.entity_id
_entity_poly.type
_entity_poly.pdbx_seq_one_letter_code
_entity_poly.pdbx_strand_id
1 'polypeptide(L)'
;YLRLKDGTRYHGFPSESNKKILNFDLYDLQIIDGEVQKSTSDYNKVEGRGTLDLLRSSGLKEAAELQWRLSQPLSVLILSILGILLGKASPRGGKNLGVLIGVVVFILYNNTLLIAKSTLERGDSTPIIGLWWVHVSMLLFIFIFYFYRHGKFTHYLDKIVGQFSYKDTNNVK
;
A
#
# COMPACT_ATOMS: atom_id res chain seq x y z
N TYR A 1 -31.71 -6.63 8.99
CA TYR A 1 -32.34 -7.40 10.08
C TYR A 1 -32.42 -8.85 9.66
N LEU A 2 -32.10 -9.78 10.56
CA LEU A 2 -32.28 -11.21 10.38
C LEU A 2 -33.50 -11.64 11.19
N ARG A 3 -34.49 -12.25 10.52
CA ARG A 3 -35.71 -12.75 11.15
C ARG A 3 -35.61 -14.25 11.36
N LEU A 4 -35.68 -14.67 12.61
CA LEU A 4 -35.71 -16.07 13.02
C LEU A 4 -37.16 -16.46 13.31
N LYS A 5 -37.51 -17.71 13.01
CA LYS A 5 -38.85 -18.29 13.25
C LYS A 5 -38.74 -19.52 14.14
N ASP A 6 -39.73 -19.72 15.00
CA ASP A 6 -39.93 -20.91 15.83
C ASP A 6 -38.65 -21.40 16.53
N GLY A 7 -38.04 -20.51 17.32
CA GLY A 7 -36.72 -20.73 17.89
C GLY A 7 -36.63 -20.52 19.40
N THR A 8 -35.48 -20.90 19.97
CA THR A 8 -35.18 -20.74 21.39
C THR A 8 -33.85 -20.01 21.57
N ARG A 9 -33.86 -18.93 22.36
CA ARG A 9 -32.66 -18.14 22.72
C ARG A 9 -32.23 -18.47 24.14
N TYR A 10 -30.98 -18.90 24.28
CA TYR A 10 -30.33 -19.11 25.57
C TYR A 10 -29.46 -17.89 25.92
N HIS A 11 -29.57 -17.40 27.16
CA HIS A 11 -28.78 -16.27 27.66
C HIS A 11 -28.24 -16.59 29.07
N GLY A 12 -26.94 -16.37 29.28
CA GLY A 12 -26.21 -16.72 30.50
C GLY A 12 -25.05 -17.70 30.25
N PHE A 13 -23.90 -17.47 30.90
CA PHE A 13 -22.74 -18.39 30.94
C PHE A 13 -22.98 -19.50 31.98
N PRO A 14 -22.16 -20.58 32.09
CA PRO A 14 -22.60 -21.93 32.50
C PRO A 14 -22.84 -22.13 34.02
N SER A 15 -23.23 -21.08 34.75
CA SER A 15 -23.76 -21.18 36.12
C SER A 15 -25.29 -21.17 36.08
N GLU A 16 -25.91 -22.07 36.83
CA GLU A 16 -27.37 -22.18 36.98
C GLU A 16 -28.04 -20.89 37.49
N SER A 17 -27.29 -20.01 38.17
CA SER A 17 -27.82 -18.84 38.85
C SER A 17 -28.34 -17.72 37.93
N ASN A 18 -28.02 -17.73 36.63
CA ASN A 18 -28.38 -16.66 35.69
C ASN A 18 -28.83 -17.16 34.31
N LYS A 19 -29.39 -18.38 34.23
CA LYS A 19 -29.89 -18.96 32.97
C LYS A 19 -31.25 -18.37 32.59
N LYS A 20 -31.33 -17.75 31.41
CA LYS A 20 -32.60 -17.28 30.80
C LYS A 20 -32.84 -17.99 29.47
N ILE A 21 -34.00 -18.62 29.33
CA ILE A 21 -34.43 -19.30 28.11
C ILE A 21 -35.66 -18.56 27.58
N LEU A 22 -35.60 -18.11 26.33
CA LEU A 22 -36.70 -17.43 25.64
C LEU A 22 -37.12 -18.25 24.42
N ASN A 23 -38.36 -18.74 24.40
CA ASN A 23 -38.97 -19.31 23.20
C ASN A 23 -39.69 -18.20 22.43
N PHE A 24 -39.56 -18.21 21.11
CA PHE A 24 -40.15 -17.19 20.24
C PHE A 24 -40.67 -17.82 18.94
N ASP A 25 -41.82 -17.36 18.48
CA ASP A 25 -42.34 -17.72 17.15
C ASP A 25 -41.70 -16.84 16.07
N LEU A 26 -41.42 -15.57 16.40
CA LEU A 26 -40.75 -14.59 15.54
C LEU A 26 -39.76 -13.77 16.36
N TYR A 27 -38.51 -13.70 15.90
CA TYR A 27 -37.48 -12.90 16.55
C TYR A 27 -36.61 -12.17 15.54
N ASP A 28 -36.65 -10.85 15.61
CA ASP A 28 -35.87 -9.98 14.73
C ASP A 28 -34.56 -9.57 15.40
N LEU A 29 -33.46 -10.13 14.89
CA LEU A 29 -32.13 -9.69 15.26
C LEU A 29 -31.71 -8.55 14.33
N GLN A 30 -31.46 -7.38 14.89
CA GLN A 30 -30.69 -6.37 14.17
C GLN A 30 -29.25 -6.87 14.07
N ILE A 31 -28.87 -7.34 12.88
CA ILE A 31 -27.44 -7.45 12.56
C ILE A 31 -26.95 -6.01 12.48
N ILE A 32 -26.25 -5.57 13.51
CA ILE A 32 -25.45 -4.35 13.45
C ILE A 32 -24.28 -4.74 12.56
N ASP A 33 -24.33 -4.34 11.29
CA ASP A 33 -23.16 -4.41 10.43
C ASP A 33 -22.09 -3.57 11.13
N GLY A 34 -21.09 -4.23 11.72
CA GLY A 34 -19.98 -3.51 12.34
C GLY A 34 -19.35 -2.57 11.32
N GLU A 35 -18.76 -1.46 11.78
CA GLU A 35 -18.08 -0.49 10.89
C GLU A 35 -17.10 -1.15 9.91
N VAL A 36 -16.52 -2.28 10.33
CA VAL A 36 -15.66 -3.16 9.53
C VAL A 36 -16.40 -3.77 8.31
N GLN A 37 -17.64 -4.24 8.45
CA GLN A 37 -18.41 -4.83 7.35
C GLN A 37 -18.85 -3.80 6.32
N LYS A 38 -19.28 -2.61 6.75
CA LYS A 38 -19.59 -1.49 5.83
C LYS A 38 -18.37 -1.06 5.01
N SER A 39 -17.21 -0.98 5.66
CA SER A 39 -15.96 -0.64 4.96
C SER A 39 -15.65 -1.67 3.87
N THR A 40 -15.73 -2.97 4.17
CA THR A 40 -15.48 -4.05 3.20
C THR A 40 -16.50 -4.09 2.06
N SER A 41 -17.80 -3.85 2.32
CA SER A 41 -18.80 -3.80 1.25
C SER A 41 -18.58 -2.61 0.30
N ASP A 42 -18.15 -1.47 0.84
CA ASP A 42 -17.83 -0.29 0.05
C ASP A 42 -16.56 -0.51 -0.80
N TYR A 43 -15.54 -1.19 -0.27
CA TYR A 43 -14.34 -1.54 -1.03
C TYR A 43 -14.67 -2.40 -2.25
N ASN A 44 -15.41 -3.50 -2.05
CA ASN A 44 -15.83 -4.39 -3.14
C ASN A 44 -16.66 -3.65 -4.21
N LYS A 45 -17.45 -2.66 -3.79
CA LYS A 45 -18.24 -1.83 -4.71
C LYS A 45 -17.38 -0.87 -5.53
N VAL A 46 -16.26 -0.37 -4.99
CA VAL A 46 -15.34 0.54 -5.70
C VAL A 46 -14.43 -0.24 -6.65
N GLU A 47 -13.87 -1.36 -6.20
CA GLU A 47 -12.99 -2.22 -7.01
C GLU A 47 -13.73 -2.81 -8.23
N GLY A 48 -15.04 -3.04 -8.11
CA GLY A 48 -15.88 -3.51 -9.23
C GLY A 48 -16.26 -2.44 -10.27
N ARG A 49 -15.95 -1.15 -10.05
CA ARG A 49 -16.33 -0.09 -11.01
C ARG A 49 -15.44 -0.06 -12.24
N GLY A 50 -16.03 0.36 -13.36
CA GLY A 50 -15.29 0.63 -14.59
C GLY A 50 -14.29 1.78 -14.41
N THR A 51 -13.13 1.69 -15.07
CA THR A 51 -12.06 2.70 -14.94
C THR A 51 -12.52 4.10 -15.38
N LEU A 52 -13.40 4.19 -16.37
CA LEU A 52 -13.98 5.45 -16.83
C LEU A 52 -14.88 6.11 -15.76
N ASP A 53 -15.63 5.31 -15.01
CA ASP A 53 -16.48 5.81 -13.94
C ASP A 53 -15.65 6.28 -12.74
N LEU A 54 -14.56 5.56 -12.43
CA LEU A 54 -13.59 5.99 -11.42
C LEU A 54 -12.95 7.34 -11.79
N LEU A 55 -12.58 7.54 -13.05
CA LEU A 55 -11.95 8.78 -13.53
C LEU A 55 -12.88 10.00 -13.42
N ARG A 56 -14.19 9.79 -13.57
CA ARG A 56 -15.21 10.85 -13.46
C ARG A 56 -15.63 11.12 -12.02
N SER A 57 -15.31 10.22 -11.11
CA SER A 57 -15.67 10.37 -9.70
C SER A 57 -14.64 11.23 -8.96
N SER A 58 -15.10 11.98 -7.95
CA SER A 58 -14.27 12.84 -7.10
C SER A 58 -13.96 12.23 -5.73
N GLY A 59 -14.28 10.95 -5.52
CA GLY A 59 -14.12 10.27 -4.25
C GLY A 59 -12.68 9.81 -4.01
N LEU A 60 -12.24 9.85 -2.75
CA LEU A 60 -10.88 9.45 -2.36
C LEU A 60 -10.64 7.96 -2.59
N LYS A 61 -11.63 7.12 -2.30
CA LYS A 61 -11.55 5.66 -2.51
C LYS A 61 -11.43 5.34 -4.00
N GLU A 62 -12.22 6.02 -4.83
CA GLU A 62 -12.17 5.86 -6.28
C GLU A 62 -10.85 6.37 -6.89
N ALA A 63 -10.34 7.50 -6.40
CA ALA A 63 -9.03 8.02 -6.80
C ALA A 63 -7.89 7.05 -6.40
N ALA A 64 -7.95 6.49 -5.20
CA ALA A 64 -7.00 5.49 -4.72
C ALA A 64 -7.03 4.22 -5.59
N GLU A 65 -8.21 3.75 -5.95
CA GLU A 65 -8.38 2.59 -6.82
C GLU A 65 -7.84 2.85 -8.24
N LEU A 66 -8.13 4.02 -8.81
CA LEU A 66 -7.56 4.41 -10.11
C LEU A 66 -6.02 4.42 -10.07
N GLN A 67 -5.44 5.02 -9.03
CA GLN A 67 -3.99 5.04 -8.85
C GLN A 67 -3.41 3.65 -8.60
N TRP A 68 -4.11 2.79 -7.87
CA TRP A 68 -3.71 1.41 -7.62
C TRP A 68 -3.64 0.63 -8.94
N ARG A 69 -4.65 0.76 -9.80
CA ARG A 69 -4.67 0.14 -11.14
C ARG A 69 -3.50 0.60 -12.01
N LEU A 70 -3.17 1.89 -12.01
CA LEU A 70 -2.02 2.44 -12.73
C LEU A 70 -0.68 2.03 -12.10
N SER A 71 -0.67 1.80 -10.79
CA SER A 71 0.52 1.38 -10.05
C SER A 71 0.95 -0.03 -10.43
N GLN A 72 0.04 -0.93 -10.80
CA GLN A 72 0.39 -2.30 -11.20
C GLN A 72 1.33 -2.35 -12.43
N PRO A 73 0.98 -1.78 -13.60
CA PRO A 73 1.88 -1.77 -14.75
C PRO A 73 3.15 -0.96 -14.50
N LEU A 74 3.06 0.16 -13.77
CA LEU A 74 4.23 0.97 -13.43
C LEU A 74 5.23 0.20 -12.55
N SER A 75 4.72 -0.56 -11.58
CA SER A 75 5.53 -1.42 -10.71
C SER A 75 6.31 -2.46 -11.50
N VAL A 76 5.69 -3.08 -12.50
CA VAL A 76 6.36 -4.05 -13.37
C VAL A 76 7.55 -3.41 -14.09
N LEU A 77 7.38 -2.19 -14.63
CA LEU A 77 8.46 -1.47 -15.31
C LEU A 77 9.61 -1.14 -14.34
N ILE A 78 9.30 -0.56 -13.19
CA ILE A 78 10.28 -0.16 -12.17
C ILE A 78 11.07 -1.36 -11.66
N LEU A 79 10.38 -2.46 -11.34
CA LEU A 79 11.02 -3.67 -10.83
C LEU A 79 11.79 -4.44 -11.91
N SER A 80 11.38 -4.35 -13.17
CA SER A 80 12.16 -4.92 -14.28
C SER A 80 13.52 -4.24 -14.40
N ILE A 81 13.57 -2.90 -14.25
CA ILE A 81 14.82 -2.14 -14.21
C ILE A 81 15.70 -2.62 -13.06
N LEU A 82 15.14 -2.73 -11.84
CA LEU A 82 15.88 -3.24 -10.68
C LEU A 82 16.38 -4.68 -10.91
N GLY A 83 15.55 -5.54 -11.50
CA GLY A 83 15.88 -6.92 -11.83
C GLY A 83 17.09 -7.03 -12.74
N ILE A 84 17.20 -6.15 -13.75
CA ILE A 84 18.39 -6.07 -14.62
C ILE A 84 19.65 -5.71 -13.81
N LEU A 85 19.54 -4.79 -12.85
CA LEU A 85 20.67 -4.40 -12.01
C LEU A 85 21.11 -5.52 -11.06
N LEU A 86 20.15 -6.25 -10.47
CA LEU A 86 20.39 -7.38 -9.57
C LEU A 86 20.88 -8.63 -10.31
N GLY A 87 20.44 -8.83 -11.57
CA GLY A 87 20.76 -10.00 -12.39
C GLY A 87 22.21 -10.07 -12.85
N LYS A 88 22.96 -8.95 -12.82
CA LYS A 88 24.41 -8.94 -13.02
C LYS A 88 25.15 -9.54 -11.81
N ALA A 89 25.03 -10.85 -11.62
CA ALA A 89 25.76 -11.61 -10.61
C ALA A 89 27.21 -11.85 -11.04
N SER A 90 28.15 -11.80 -10.08
CA SER A 90 29.56 -12.10 -10.30
C SER A 90 29.71 -13.58 -10.67
N PRO A 91 30.59 -13.98 -11.62
CA PRO A 91 30.67 -15.35 -12.16
C PRO A 91 30.96 -16.46 -11.15
N ARG A 92 31.21 -16.14 -9.88
CA ARG A 92 31.81 -17.02 -8.87
C ARG A 92 31.09 -17.08 -7.53
N GLY A 93 29.99 -16.36 -7.33
CA GLY A 93 29.31 -16.34 -6.03
C GLY A 93 27.84 -15.91 -6.11
N GLY A 94 26.94 -16.82 -5.68
CA GLY A 94 25.56 -16.50 -5.34
C GLY A 94 24.59 -16.30 -6.51
N LYS A 95 24.46 -17.29 -7.42
CA LYS A 95 23.57 -17.26 -8.60
C LYS A 95 22.12 -16.83 -8.30
N ASN A 96 21.65 -17.06 -7.06
CA ASN A 96 20.25 -16.82 -6.65
C ASN A 96 20.07 -15.65 -5.67
N LEU A 97 21.15 -15.01 -5.19
CA LEU A 97 21.03 -13.99 -4.14
C LEU A 97 20.33 -12.73 -4.66
N GLY A 98 20.58 -12.35 -5.92
CA GLY A 98 19.90 -11.22 -6.57
C GLY A 98 18.39 -11.44 -6.70
N VAL A 99 17.95 -12.67 -6.97
CA VAL A 99 16.52 -13.01 -7.02
C VAL A 99 15.90 -12.92 -5.63
N LEU A 100 16.55 -13.48 -4.61
CA LEU A 100 16.06 -13.41 -3.22
C LEU A 100 15.90 -11.94 -2.76
N ILE A 101 16.92 -11.11 -3.01
CA ILE A 101 16.86 -9.67 -2.71
C ILE A 101 15.73 -9.00 -3.50
N GLY A 102 15.60 -9.33 -4.79
CA GLY A 102 14.52 -8.80 -5.64
C GLY A 102 13.13 -9.13 -5.11
N VAL A 103 12.90 -10.35 -4.63
CA VAL A 103 11.63 -10.78 -4.02
C VAL A 103 11.35 -9.99 -2.74
N VAL A 104 12.34 -9.82 -1.86
CA VAL A 104 12.18 -9.03 -0.64
C VAL A 104 11.81 -7.58 -0.98
N VAL A 105 12.50 -6.97 -1.94
CA VAL A 105 12.19 -5.62 -2.39
C VAL A 105 10.78 -5.53 -3.01
N PHE A 106 10.38 -6.50 -3.82
CA PHE A 106 9.02 -6.58 -4.35
C PHE A 106 7.97 -6.61 -3.23
N ILE A 107 8.16 -7.44 -2.20
CA ILE A 107 7.22 -7.55 -1.09
C ILE A 107 7.13 -6.21 -0.35
N LEU A 108 8.25 -5.62 0.01
CA LEU A 108 8.28 -4.34 0.74
C LEU A 108 7.62 -3.22 -0.08
N TYR A 109 7.92 -3.16 -1.36
CA TYR A 109 7.37 -2.17 -2.28
C TYR A 109 5.85 -2.31 -2.44
N ASN A 110 5.33 -3.52 -2.65
CA ASN A 110 3.89 -3.75 -2.77
C ASN A 110 3.14 -3.48 -1.46
N ASN A 111 3.71 -3.87 -0.32
CA ASN A 111 3.11 -3.55 0.98
C ASN A 111 3.07 -2.03 1.22
N THR A 112 4.12 -1.31 0.82
CA THR A 112 4.14 0.16 0.93
C THR A 112 3.08 0.81 0.04
N LEU A 113 2.88 0.30 -1.18
CA LEU A 113 1.79 0.75 -2.06
C LEU A 113 0.42 0.49 -1.42
N LEU A 114 0.21 -0.65 -0.77
CA LEU A 114 -1.04 -0.97 -0.08
C LEU A 114 -1.29 -0.02 1.10
N ILE A 115 -0.25 0.29 1.87
CA ILE A 115 -0.32 1.28 2.96
C ILE A 115 -0.67 2.66 2.39
N ALA A 116 -0.03 3.08 1.30
CA ALA A 116 -0.32 4.36 0.65
C ALA A 116 -1.75 4.42 0.10
N LYS A 117 -2.25 3.34 -0.52
CA LYS A 117 -3.65 3.21 -0.95
C LYS A 117 -4.60 3.40 0.23
N SER A 118 -4.39 2.63 1.31
CA SER A 118 -5.22 2.70 2.52
C SER A 118 -5.19 4.07 3.18
N THR A 119 -4.04 4.75 3.16
CA THR A 119 -3.87 6.11 3.69
C THR A 119 -4.64 7.14 2.85
N LEU A 120 -4.61 7.02 1.52
CA LEU A 120 -5.41 7.86 0.63
C LEU A 120 -6.91 7.60 0.79
N GLU A 121 -7.33 6.34 0.93
CA GLU A 121 -8.73 5.94 1.14
C GLU A 121 -9.33 6.51 2.43
N ARG A 122 -8.52 6.65 3.49
CA ARG A 122 -8.91 7.30 4.75
C ARG A 122 -8.91 8.83 4.68
N GLY A 123 -8.29 9.42 3.66
CA GLY A 123 -8.14 10.87 3.51
C GLY A 123 -6.95 11.47 4.26
N ASP A 124 -6.03 10.64 4.74
CA ASP A 124 -4.79 11.07 5.41
C ASP A 124 -3.75 11.59 4.40
N SER A 125 -3.98 11.41 3.09
CA SER A 125 -3.11 11.86 2.00
C SER A 125 -3.93 12.54 0.89
N THR A 126 -3.31 13.46 0.17
CA THR A 126 -3.96 14.11 -0.98
C THR A 126 -3.90 13.21 -2.22
N PRO A 127 -4.92 13.22 -3.10
CA PRO A 127 -4.88 12.45 -4.35
C PRO A 127 -3.69 12.79 -5.26
N ILE A 128 -3.17 14.02 -5.19
CA ILE A 128 -2.02 14.43 -6.00
C ILE A 128 -0.75 13.66 -5.60
N ILE A 129 -0.57 13.41 -4.30
CA ILE A 129 0.58 12.68 -3.77
C ILE A 129 0.29 11.17 -3.78
N GLY A 130 -0.86 10.78 -3.22
CA GLY A 130 -1.45 9.46 -3.27
C GLY A 130 -0.46 8.31 -3.17
N LEU A 131 -0.38 7.48 -4.21
CA LEU A 131 0.57 6.37 -4.32
C LEU A 131 1.89 6.77 -5.01
N TRP A 132 1.94 7.92 -5.68
CA TRP A 132 3.06 8.33 -6.54
C TRP A 132 4.37 8.51 -5.78
N TRP A 133 4.31 8.95 -4.53
CA TRP A 133 5.52 9.09 -3.69
C TRP A 133 6.25 7.76 -3.49
N VAL A 134 5.54 6.62 -3.49
CA VAL A 134 6.13 5.28 -3.38
C VAL A 134 6.90 4.92 -4.64
N HIS A 135 6.33 5.24 -5.82
CA HIS A 135 7.03 5.04 -7.10
C HIS A 135 8.28 5.91 -7.20
N VAL A 136 8.17 7.19 -6.80
CA VAL A 136 9.28 8.14 -6.80
C VAL A 136 10.39 7.70 -5.83
N SER A 137 10.04 7.25 -4.62
CA SER A 137 11.02 6.76 -3.66
C SER A 137 11.71 5.48 -4.14
N MET A 138 10.99 4.59 -4.82
CA MET A 138 11.55 3.38 -5.41
C MET A 138 12.50 3.69 -6.58
N LEU A 139 12.14 4.62 -7.45
CA LEU A 139 13.01 5.10 -8.52
C LEU A 139 14.27 5.77 -7.97
N LEU A 140 14.13 6.58 -6.90
CA LEU A 140 15.26 7.20 -6.22
C LEU A 140 16.18 6.14 -5.61
N PHE A 141 15.63 5.10 -4.98
CA PHE A 141 16.39 3.96 -4.47
C PHE A 141 17.18 3.26 -5.59
N ILE A 142 16.53 2.96 -6.72
CA ILE A 142 17.18 2.35 -7.90
C ILE A 142 18.30 3.26 -8.42
N PHE A 143 18.06 4.56 -8.50
CA PHE A 143 19.04 5.54 -8.92
C PHE A 143 20.26 5.52 -7.98
N ILE A 144 20.07 5.66 -6.67
CA ILE A 144 21.16 5.61 -5.69
C ILE A 144 21.92 4.29 -5.79
N PHE A 145 21.21 3.15 -5.90
CA PHE A 145 21.81 1.83 -6.04
C PHE A 145 22.67 1.71 -7.30
N TYR A 146 22.19 2.24 -8.44
CA TYR A 146 22.94 2.30 -9.69
C TYR A 146 24.23 3.10 -9.53
N PHE A 147 24.16 4.29 -8.93
CA PHE A 147 25.32 5.15 -8.72
C PHE A 147 26.35 4.55 -7.76
N TYR A 148 25.88 3.90 -6.69
CA TYR A 148 26.72 3.18 -5.75
C TYR A 148 27.48 2.05 -6.45
N ARG A 149 26.80 1.25 -7.28
CA ARG A 149 27.43 0.14 -8.02
C ARG A 149 28.44 0.60 -9.06
N HIS A 150 28.28 1.79 -9.63
CA HIS A 150 29.20 2.34 -10.63
C HIS A 150 30.33 3.21 -10.05
N GLY A 151 30.46 3.35 -8.72
CA GLY A 151 31.61 3.99 -8.05
C GLY A 151 31.76 5.50 -8.31
N LYS A 152 30.81 6.14 -9.00
CA LYS A 152 30.86 7.59 -9.31
C LYS A 152 30.17 8.46 -8.26
N PHE A 153 29.47 7.85 -7.31
CA PHE A 153 28.64 8.58 -6.32
C PHE A 153 29.46 9.54 -5.45
N THR A 154 30.66 9.14 -5.02
CA THR A 154 31.56 9.97 -4.22
C THR A 154 31.99 11.23 -4.98
N HIS A 155 32.32 11.11 -6.26
CA HIS A 155 32.75 12.23 -7.10
C HIS A 155 31.64 13.29 -7.33
N TYR A 156 30.37 12.88 -7.43
CA TYR A 156 29.26 13.82 -7.59
C TYR A 156 28.83 14.48 -6.28
N LEU A 157 28.87 13.75 -5.15
CA LEU A 157 28.60 14.35 -3.84
C LEU A 157 29.67 15.39 -3.48
N ASP A 158 30.95 15.10 -3.71
CA ASP A 158 32.03 16.08 -3.50
C ASP A 158 31.83 17.34 -4.35
N LYS A 159 31.33 17.19 -5.59
CA LYS A 159 31.04 18.32 -6.46
C LYS A 159 29.85 19.17 -5.98
N ILE A 160 28.75 18.54 -5.54
CA ILE A 160 27.56 19.26 -5.04
C ILE A 160 27.86 19.94 -3.70
N VAL A 161 28.50 19.22 -2.77
CA VAL A 161 28.91 19.76 -1.47
C VAL A 161 29.97 20.86 -1.65
N GLY A 162 30.93 20.67 -2.55
CA GLY A 162 31.92 21.69 -2.91
C GLY A 162 31.29 22.93 -3.54
N GLN A 163 30.24 22.78 -4.35
CA GLN A 163 29.52 23.92 -4.94
C GLN A 163 28.68 24.70 -3.92
N PHE A 164 28.11 24.01 -2.91
CA PHE A 164 27.48 24.68 -1.77
C PHE A 164 28.51 25.41 -0.89
N SER A 165 29.63 24.77 -0.57
CA SER A 165 30.71 25.37 0.24
C SER A 165 31.41 26.57 -0.44
N TYR A 166 31.51 26.57 -1.78
CA TYR A 166 32.02 27.69 -2.56
C TYR A 166 31.07 28.91 -2.58
N LYS A 167 29.77 28.69 -2.40
CA LYS A 167 28.77 29.77 -2.39
C LYS A 167 28.74 30.51 -1.06
N ASP A 168 28.99 29.81 0.05
CA ASP A 168 29.07 30.41 1.39
C ASP A 168 30.34 31.26 1.59
N THR A 169 31.43 30.95 0.90
CA THR A 169 32.70 31.71 0.99
C THR A 169 32.70 32.99 0.15
N ASN A 170 31.88 33.07 -0.92
CA ASN A 170 31.77 34.25 -1.77
C ASN A 170 30.69 35.25 -1.33
N ASN A 171 29.74 34.85 -0.48
CA ASN A 171 28.71 35.73 0.08
C ASN A 171 29.12 36.44 1.39
N VAL A 172 30.38 36.27 1.85
CA VAL A 172 30.92 36.88 3.08
C VAL A 172 31.94 38.00 2.76
N LYS A 173 31.95 38.51 1.52
CA LYS A 173 32.72 39.72 1.15
C LYS A 173 31.82 40.90 0.85
#